data_AF-A0A844ZZ44-F1
#
_entry.id   AF-A0A844ZZ44-F1
#
_cell.length_a   1.000
_cell.length_b   1.000
_cell.length_c   1.000
_cell.angle_alpha   90.00
_cell.angle_beta   90.00
_cell.angle_gamma   90.00
#
_symmetry.space_group_name_H-M   'P 1'
#
loop_
_entity.id
_entity.type
_entity.pdbx_description
1 polymer ?
#
loop_
_entity_poly.entity_id
_entity_poly.type
_entity_poly.pdbx_seq_one_letter_code
_entity_poly.pdbx_strand_id
1 'polypeptide(L)'
;MQKNYRDGGVGLLDAAPGTYLVSAYFDDNQADLVTCNVLGWQVGKDRRLTPLTLDVRAVDEDPWFVVHPDGRVEASDGRGWDSRDAWLDDERRAQRLAA
;
A
#
# COMPACT_ATOMS: atom_id res chain seq x y z
N MET A 1 9.08 40.40 -8.03
CA MET A 1 8.47 39.15 -8.54
C MET A 1 9.11 37.98 -7.81
N GLN A 2 8.42 37.43 -6.80
CA GLN A 2 8.93 36.33 -5.98
C GLN A 2 8.77 35.04 -6.81
N LYS A 3 9.87 34.37 -7.16
CA LYS A 3 9.84 33.12 -7.93
C LYS A 3 9.16 32.04 -7.07
N ASN A 4 7.95 31.63 -7.46
CA ASN A 4 7.18 30.62 -6.77
C ASN A 4 7.70 29.23 -7.22
N TYR A 5 8.70 28.70 -6.52
CA TYR A 5 9.20 27.34 -6.71
C TYR A 5 8.27 26.33 -6.00
N ARG A 6 7.01 26.27 -6.41
CA ARG A 6 6.19 25.10 -6.04
C ARG A 6 6.68 23.94 -6.89
N ASP A 7 7.39 23.01 -6.27
CA ASP A 7 7.77 21.74 -6.88
C ASP A 7 6.48 21.06 -7.37
N GLY A 8 6.26 21.09 -8.69
CA GLY A 8 5.07 20.51 -9.30
C GLY A 8 5.00 19.01 -9.02
N GLY A 9 3.84 18.53 -8.58
CA GLY A 9 3.59 17.12 -8.30
C GLY A 9 3.72 16.71 -6.83
N VAL A 10 4.14 17.59 -5.92
CA VAL A 10 4.11 17.36 -4.47
C VAL A 10 2.75 17.74 -3.92
N GLY A 11 2.12 16.87 -3.13
CA GLY A 11 0.81 17.18 -2.57
C GLY A 11 0.10 15.98 -1.96
N LEU A 12 -1.18 16.17 -1.70
CA LEU A 12 -2.09 15.15 -1.17
C LEU A 12 -3.14 14.83 -2.23
N LEU A 13 -3.41 13.54 -2.41
CA LEU A 13 -4.47 13.03 -3.29
C LEU A 13 -5.44 12.22 -2.44
N ASP A 14 -6.74 12.40 -2.67
CA ASP A 14 -7.74 11.61 -1.94
C ASP A 14 -7.72 10.14 -2.40
N ALA A 15 -7.92 9.23 -1.45
CA ALA A 15 -8.07 7.82 -1.76
C ALA A 15 -9.49 7.55 -2.24
N ALA A 16 -9.63 6.60 -3.17
CA ALA A 16 -10.95 6.14 -3.57
C ALA A 16 -11.62 5.40 -2.39
N PRO A 17 -12.94 5.56 -2.16
CA PRO A 17 -13.65 4.80 -1.14
C PRO A 17 -13.50 3.29 -1.37
N GLY A 18 -13.14 2.55 -0.32
CA GLY A 18 -12.83 1.12 -0.42
C GLY A 18 -11.35 0.81 -0.62
N THR A 19 -10.46 1.80 -0.48
CA THR A 19 -9.00 1.60 -0.47
C THR A 19 -8.51 1.29 0.95
N TYR A 20 -7.79 0.19 1.11
CA TYR A 20 -7.29 -0.27 2.41
C TYR A 20 -5.82 -0.65 2.33
N LEU A 21 -5.04 -0.25 3.33
CA LEU A 21 -3.75 -0.85 3.61
C LEU A 21 -4.00 -2.18 4.29
N VAL A 22 -3.33 -3.25 3.86
CA VAL A 22 -3.58 -4.62 4.30
C VAL A 22 -2.28 -5.30 4.71
N SER A 23 -2.29 -5.88 5.90
CA SER A 23 -1.24 -6.78 6.40
C SER A 23 -1.79 -8.21 6.42
N ALA A 24 -1.02 -9.16 5.91
CA ALA A 24 -1.38 -10.58 5.91
C ALA A 24 -0.57 -11.35 6.95
N TYR A 25 -1.27 -12.07 7.83
CA TYR A 25 -0.70 -13.00 8.80
C TYR A 25 -1.06 -14.42 8.38
N PHE A 26 -0.07 -15.30 8.35
CA PHE A 26 -0.27 -16.68 7.92
C PHE A 26 -0.14 -17.61 9.12
N ASP A 27 -1.18 -18.37 9.41
CA ASP A 27 -1.22 -19.39 10.47
C ASP A 27 -1.86 -20.66 9.95
N ASP A 28 -1.19 -21.81 10.15
CA ASP A 28 -1.67 -23.17 9.85
C ASP A 28 -2.60 -23.29 8.62
N ASN A 29 -2.13 -22.76 7.49
CA ASN A 29 -2.77 -22.81 6.17
C ASN A 29 -3.90 -21.78 5.90
N GLN A 30 -4.17 -20.89 6.85
CA GLN A 30 -5.07 -19.74 6.70
C GLN A 30 -4.28 -18.43 6.60
N ALA A 31 -4.91 -17.41 6.01
CA ALA A 31 -4.37 -16.06 5.92
C ALA A 31 -5.37 -15.10 6.56
N ASP A 32 -4.98 -14.51 7.68
CA ASP A 32 -5.72 -13.46 8.36
C ASP A 32 -5.28 -12.10 7.84
N LEU A 33 -6.27 -11.29 7.45
CA LEU A 33 -6.03 -9.96 6.89
C LEU A 33 -6.42 -8.91 7.92
N VAL A 34 -5.47 -8.03 8.25
CA VAL A 34 -5.72 -6.83 9.04
C VAL A 34 -5.71 -5.64 8.11
N THR A 35 -6.77 -4.83 8.16
CA THR A 35 -6.96 -3.70 7.24
C THR A 35 -6.97 -2.37 7.98
N CYS A 36 -6.35 -1.35 7.39
CA CYS A 36 -6.45 0.04 7.81
C CYS A 36 -6.96 0.91 6.67
N ASN A 37 -7.86 1.85 6.95
CA ASN A 37 -8.39 2.74 5.92
C ASN A 37 -7.28 3.64 5.37
N VAL A 38 -7.19 3.72 4.04
CA VAL A 38 -6.37 4.74 3.37
C VAL A 38 -7.25 5.97 3.16
N LEU A 39 -6.84 7.09 3.73
CA LEU A 39 -7.51 8.39 3.62
C LEU A 39 -7.08 9.13 2.35
N GLY A 40 -5.86 8.87 1.90
CA GLY A 40 -5.27 9.54 0.76
C GLY A 40 -3.85 9.08 0.49
N TRP A 41 -3.17 9.84 -0.34
CA TRP A 41 -1.80 9.61 -0.75
C TRP A 41 -1.00 10.88 -0.58
N GLN A 42 0.17 10.76 0.02
CA GLN A 42 1.18 11.80 0.01
C GLN A 42 2.14 11.54 -1.15
N VAL A 43 2.33 12.55 -2.00
CA VAL A 43 3.35 12.53 -3.04
C VAL A 43 4.57 13.32 -2.54
N GLY A 44 5.65 12.61 -2.25
CA GLY A 44 6.91 13.17 -1.79
C GLY A 44 7.68 13.93 -2.88
N LYS A 45 8.66 14.74 -2.47
CA LYS A 45 9.57 15.44 -3.41
C LYS A 45 10.42 14.48 -4.24
N ASP A 46 10.67 13.30 -3.71
CA ASP A 46 11.32 12.16 -4.36
C ASP A 46 10.38 11.39 -5.30
N ARG A 47 9.13 11.85 -5.48
CA ARG A 47 8.07 11.20 -6.24
C ARG A 47 7.66 9.84 -5.68
N ARG A 48 7.98 9.54 -4.41
CA ARG A 48 7.43 8.38 -3.72
C ARG A 48 5.98 8.67 -3.35
N LEU A 49 5.14 7.66 -3.58
CA LEU A 49 3.75 7.66 -3.17
C LEU A 49 3.66 6.94 -1.83
N THR A 50 3.11 7.60 -0.82
CA THR A 50 2.97 7.05 0.53
C THR A 50 1.50 7.10 0.94
N PRO A 51 0.87 5.98 1.31
CA PRO A 51 -0.51 5.99 1.76
C PRO A 51 -0.63 6.75 3.07
N LEU A 52 -1.68 7.56 3.20
CA LEU A 52 -2.06 8.21 4.45
C LEU A 52 -3.11 7.34 5.13
N THR A 53 -2.77 6.76 6.27
CA THR A 53 -3.63 5.86 7.04
C THR A 53 -3.87 6.40 8.45
N LEU A 54 -4.84 5.82 9.15
CA LEU A 54 -5.04 6.11 10.58
C LEU A 54 -3.95 5.48 11.46
N ASP A 55 -3.42 4.33 11.03
CA ASP A 55 -2.26 3.69 11.65
C ASP A 55 -1.00 4.00 10.85
N VAL A 56 -0.27 5.02 11.29
CA VAL A 56 0.96 5.48 10.65
C VAL A 56 2.03 4.39 10.61
N ARG A 57 2.07 3.50 11.63
CA ARG A 57 3.10 2.46 11.71
C ARG A 57 2.93 1.41 10.61
N ALA A 58 1.70 1.18 10.16
CA ALA A 58 1.42 0.23 9.10
C ALA A 58 2.03 0.66 7.74
N VAL A 59 2.31 1.96 7.57
CA VAL A 59 2.94 2.50 6.36
C VAL A 59 4.48 2.46 6.44
N ASP A 60 5.02 2.35 7.65
CA ASP A 60 6.47 2.21 7.88
C ASP A 60 6.95 0.75 7.68
N GLU A 61 6.02 -0.21 7.59
CA GLU A 61 6.33 -1.60 7.21
C GLU A 61 6.76 -1.65 5.73
N ASP A 62 7.84 -2.39 5.44
CA ASP A 62 8.34 -2.58 4.08
C ASP A 62 8.46 -4.08 3.76
N PRO A 63 7.73 -4.60 2.76
CA PRO A 63 6.73 -3.89 1.95
C PRO A 63 5.39 -3.67 2.69
N TRP A 64 4.78 -2.49 2.50
CA TRP A 64 3.35 -2.30 2.77
C TRP A 64 2.53 -2.67 1.52
N PHE A 65 1.26 -3.07 1.71
CA PHE A 65 0.35 -3.42 0.63
C PHE A 65 -0.96 -2.63 0.71
N VAL A 66 -1.46 -2.13 -0.41
CA VAL A 66 -2.75 -1.43 -0.52
C VAL A 66 -3.66 -2.16 -1.50
N VAL A 67 -4.86 -2.51 -1.04
CA VAL A 67 -5.96 -3.04 -1.85
C VAL A 67 -6.84 -1.88 -2.30
N HIS A 68 -7.05 -1.79 -3.61
CA HIS A 68 -7.92 -0.81 -4.26
C HIS A 68 -9.36 -1.31 -4.38
N PRO A 69 -10.34 -0.41 -4.62
CA PRO A 69 -11.75 -0.80 -4.72
C PRO A 69 -12.08 -1.77 -5.87
N ASP A 70 -11.23 -1.79 -6.91
CA ASP A 70 -11.33 -2.73 -8.03
C ASP A 70 -10.73 -4.11 -7.72
N GLY A 71 -10.18 -4.29 -6.52
CA GLY A 71 -9.58 -5.53 -6.05
C GLY A 71 -8.09 -5.68 -6.36
N ARG A 72 -7.49 -4.73 -7.10
CA ARG A 72 -6.04 -4.72 -7.33
C ARG A 72 -5.28 -4.47 -6.05
N VAL A 73 -4.06 -5.01 -5.98
CA VAL A 73 -3.13 -4.76 -4.87
C VAL A 73 -1.89 -4.07 -5.40
N GLU A 74 -1.36 -3.09 -4.67
CA GLU A 74 -0.06 -2.48 -4.93
C GLU A 74 0.82 -2.48 -3.69
N ALA A 75 2.14 -2.46 -3.89
CA ALA A 75 3.13 -2.44 -2.83
C ALA A 75 4.04 -1.21 -2.87
N SER A 76 4.71 -0.95 -1.75
CA SER A 76 5.72 0.12 -1.56
C SER A 76 6.85 0.12 -2.59
N ASP A 77 7.16 -1.05 -3.15
CA ASP A 77 8.27 -1.29 -4.08
C ASP A 77 7.87 -1.20 -5.56
N GLY A 78 6.61 -0.87 -5.84
CA GLY A 78 6.07 -0.73 -7.19
C GLY A 78 5.55 -2.03 -7.80
N ARG A 79 5.57 -3.16 -7.08
CA ARG A 79 4.84 -4.36 -7.49
C ARG A 79 3.33 -4.14 -7.40
N GLY A 80 2.60 -4.90 -8.21
CA GLY A 80 1.16 -4.92 -8.18
C GLY A 80 0.57 -6.24 -8.66
N TRP A 81 -0.63 -6.54 -8.19
CA TRP A 81 -1.39 -7.75 -8.49
C TRP A 81 -2.78 -7.37 -8.96
N ASP A 82 -3.30 -8.12 -9.93
CA ASP A 82 -4.64 -7.90 -10.48
C ASP A 82 -5.75 -8.23 -9.49
N SER A 83 -5.45 -9.03 -8.46
CA SER A 83 -6.40 -9.40 -7.42
C SER A 83 -5.70 -9.67 -6.09
N ARG A 84 -6.48 -9.57 -5.01
CA ARG A 84 -6.06 -9.99 -3.66
C ARG A 84 -5.61 -11.45 -3.60
N ASP A 85 -6.27 -12.35 -4.33
CA ASP A 85 -5.92 -13.77 -4.31
C ASP A 85 -4.56 -14.02 -4.98
N ALA A 86 -4.28 -13.31 -6.08
CA ALA A 86 -2.98 -13.37 -6.74
C ALA A 86 -1.85 -12.86 -5.84
N TRP A 87 -2.11 -11.82 -5.06
CA TRP A 87 -1.18 -11.31 -4.05
C TRP A 87 -0.94 -12.34 -2.93
N LEU A 88 -2.01 -12.90 -2.36
CA LEU A 88 -1.91 -13.90 -1.28
C LEU A 88 -1.13 -15.15 -1.70
N ASP A 89 -1.30 -15.61 -2.93
CA ASP A 89 -0.55 -16.76 -3.44
C ASP A 89 0.95 -16.46 -3.64
N ASP A 90 1.29 -15.23 -3.98
CA ASP A 90 2.69 -14.78 -4.07
C ASP A 90 3.32 -14.67 -2.68
N GLU A 91 2.62 -14.08 -1.70
CA GLU A 91 3.09 -13.98 -0.32
C GLU A 91 3.29 -15.36 0.33
N ARG A 92 2.36 -16.30 0.10
CA ARG A 92 2.52 -17.71 0.54
C ARG A 92 3.76 -18.35 -0.07
N ARG A 93 4.02 -18.08 -1.35
CA ARG A 93 5.22 -18.59 -2.03
C ARG A 93 6.48 -17.99 -1.43
N ALA A 94 6.49 -16.67 -1.19
CA ALA A 94 7.62 -15.98 -0.59
C ALA A 94 7.94 -16.52 0.81
N GLN A 95 6.93 -16.73 1.67
CA GLN A 95 7.14 -17.32 3.00
C GLN A 95 7.67 -18.75 2.94
N ARG A 96 7.18 -19.58 2.02
CA ARG A 96 7.70 -20.95 1.82
C ARG A 96 9.15 -20.98 1.35
N LEU A 97 9.61 -19.96 0.64
CA LEU A 97 11.00 -19.84 0.21
C LEU A 97 11.92 -19.29 1.30
N ALA A 98 11.37 -18.59 2.29
CA ALA A 98 12.11 -18.01 3.41
C ALA A 98 12.25 -18.96 4.61
N ALA A 99 11.41 -20.01 4.69
CA ALA A 99 11.46 -21.07 5.72
C ALA A 99 12.40 -22.21 5.32
#